data_AF-A0A7S4J636-F1
#
_entry.id   AF-A0A7S4J636-F1
#
_cell.length_a   1.000
_cell.length_b   1.000
_cell.length_c   1.000
_cell.angle_alpha   90.00
_cell.angle_beta   90.00
_cell.angle_gamma   90.00
#
_symmetry.space_group_name_H-M   'P 1'
#
loop_
_entity.id
_entity.type
_entity.pdbx_description
1 polymer ?
#
loop_
_entity_poly.entity_id
_entity_poly.type
_entity_poly.pdbx_seq_one_letter_code
_entity_poly.pdbx_strand_id
1 'polypeptide(L)'
;TPMRLKKILDLLADEDRVNMVLDPGALILEMGTHQFAKAWLVARADMEAVVFFDSSDKECLISQTNQDEPVERVGSPYADDLSRCLIYLDDVHTRGVDFLLPLHSRAILTLGTCLDKDKLMQAAMRLRQLGPGGQSLHFVASAEVGEALEQRGVQPNGNCAPNHTNIHPQQRTNSALILAWALSNTVKKNCDLLTYYAAQGADHLRRCRAFAALSSAKINQDSLQTLADEIVQSENLCVSNMYGAARAPKLVKNVVSHLFRDFSDSAHHHPEEISLMNKVLTHVQTVVPSLQRLQSNFGQEMERELEQELEEEIHVEKPPPAKPVEPRVSKFIAGALSGGMPTTAQEVYPLHLGALTHTTLNEMAQGQFESTKIWVTRDFCRTIKATHAQQDGYTKTPRWILVTENEQSLVIVSNFEAEFVAKNYPNMLGNSGYPRMHIFSPLRRLRQPRYVLTRDLSFEAPRDLHVYAGSIQPRPNSHLFDQMRLYMGLVPHNIDRSRCSLLIERDGFVPPSARREVVQCYREVDWGGLENSPFSESPVRLLIKLYSNIYGLGEELETSIVGKLLGAAELGGY
;
A
#
# COMPACT_ATOMS: atom_id res chain seq x y z
N THR A 1 -17.31 -0.99 -17.42
CA THR A 1 -16.89 -0.44 -16.12
C THR A 1 -17.25 -1.44 -15.05
N PRO A 2 -16.34 -1.83 -14.15
CA PRO A 2 -16.72 -2.60 -12.97
C PRO A 2 -17.85 -1.86 -12.23
N MET A 3 -18.74 -2.63 -11.61
CA MET A 3 -19.88 -2.09 -10.89
C MET A 3 -19.34 -1.26 -9.72
N ARG A 4 -19.43 0.09 -9.80
CA ARG A 4 -18.92 0.97 -8.73
C ARG A 4 -19.48 0.49 -7.40
N LEU A 5 -18.60 0.25 -6.42
CA LEU A 5 -18.91 -0.20 -5.05
C LEU A 5 -20.22 0.36 -4.49
N LYS A 6 -20.45 1.67 -4.65
CA LYS A 6 -21.65 2.35 -4.21
C LYS A 6 -22.93 1.68 -4.72
N LYS A 7 -22.96 1.23 -5.98
CA LYS A 7 -24.11 0.50 -6.55
C LYS A 7 -24.35 -0.86 -5.92
N ILE A 8 -23.29 -1.57 -5.52
CA ILE A 8 -23.42 -2.86 -4.82
C ILE A 8 -23.95 -2.61 -3.41
N LEU A 9 -23.41 -1.62 -2.70
CA LEU A 9 -23.89 -1.22 -1.37
C LEU A 9 -25.32 -0.68 -1.40
N ASP A 10 -25.68 0.14 -2.39
CA ASP A 10 -27.05 0.64 -2.59
C ASP A 10 -28.00 -0.54 -2.82
N LEU A 11 -27.62 -1.51 -3.68
CA LEU A 11 -28.42 -2.72 -3.91
C LEU A 11 -28.53 -3.61 -2.66
N LEU A 12 -27.47 -3.70 -1.85
CA LEU A 12 -27.45 -4.43 -0.59
C LEU A 12 -28.25 -3.74 0.53
N ALA A 13 -28.34 -2.42 0.49
CA ALA A 13 -29.12 -1.60 1.42
C ALA A 13 -30.61 -1.65 1.10
N ASP A 14 -30.98 -1.71 -0.19
CA ASP A 14 -32.38 -1.85 -0.62
C ASP A 14 -32.95 -3.26 -0.38
N GLU A 15 -32.09 -4.26 -0.22
CA GLU A 15 -32.46 -5.66 0.03
C GLU A 15 -32.26 -6.03 1.51
N ASP A 16 -33.18 -5.58 2.37
CA ASP A 16 -33.20 -5.79 3.84
C ASP A 16 -33.00 -7.26 4.29
N ARG A 17 -33.18 -8.21 3.38
CA ARG A 17 -33.14 -9.65 3.67
C ARG A 17 -31.85 -10.34 3.24
N VAL A 18 -30.92 -9.65 2.56
CA VAL A 18 -29.63 -10.23 2.17
C VAL A 18 -28.66 -10.16 3.34
N ASN A 19 -28.19 -11.30 3.82
CA ASN A 19 -27.24 -11.38 4.93
C ASN A 19 -25.90 -12.03 4.53
N MET A 20 -25.74 -12.37 3.25
CA MET A 20 -24.51 -12.98 2.75
C MET A 20 -24.12 -12.42 1.38
N VAL A 21 -22.83 -12.16 1.17
CA VAL A 21 -22.25 -11.82 -0.13
C VAL A 21 -21.18 -12.84 -0.46
N LEU A 22 -21.36 -13.50 -1.60
CA LEU A 22 -20.43 -14.44 -2.20
C LEU A 22 -19.84 -13.76 -3.43
N ASP A 23 -18.53 -13.51 -3.44
CA ASP A 23 -17.87 -12.78 -4.53
C ASP A 23 -16.92 -13.65 -5.39
N PRO A 24 -17.36 -14.79 -5.98
CA PRO A 24 -16.51 -15.58 -6.87
C PRO A 24 -16.29 -14.90 -8.23
N GLY A 25 -17.13 -13.91 -8.56
CA GLY A 25 -17.01 -13.08 -9.75
C GLY A 25 -16.01 -11.94 -9.62
N ALA A 26 -15.43 -11.75 -8.43
CA ALA A 26 -14.48 -10.68 -8.11
C ALA A 26 -14.98 -9.30 -8.57
N LEU A 27 -16.21 -8.96 -8.20
CA LEU A 27 -16.80 -7.65 -8.50
C LEU A 27 -16.47 -6.61 -7.41
N ILE A 28 -15.98 -7.04 -6.25
CA ILE A 28 -15.59 -6.17 -5.12
C ILE A 28 -14.05 -6.14 -5.04
N LEU A 29 -13.39 -5.67 -6.10
CA LEU A 29 -11.93 -5.58 -6.19
C LEU A 29 -11.36 -4.22 -5.74
N GLU A 30 -12.14 -3.15 -5.85
CA GLU A 30 -11.71 -1.76 -5.58
C GLU A 30 -11.48 -1.46 -4.09
N MET A 31 -11.74 -2.42 -3.20
CA MET A 31 -11.60 -2.29 -1.75
C MET A 31 -11.02 -3.56 -1.12
N GLY A 32 -10.27 -3.37 -0.04
CA GLY A 32 -9.94 -4.49 0.86
C GLY A 32 -11.18 -5.05 1.55
N THR A 33 -11.16 -6.34 1.85
CA THR A 33 -12.29 -7.08 2.46
C THR A 33 -12.85 -6.41 3.72
N HIS A 34 -11.97 -5.89 4.58
CA HIS A 34 -12.34 -5.13 5.78
C HIS A 34 -13.13 -3.85 5.45
N GLN A 35 -12.72 -3.10 4.42
CA GLN A 35 -13.36 -1.84 4.06
C GLN A 35 -14.78 -2.09 3.52
N PHE A 36 -14.95 -3.12 2.69
CA PHE A 36 -16.27 -3.54 2.22
C PHE A 36 -17.15 -3.98 3.39
N ALA A 37 -16.64 -4.84 4.27
CA ALA A 37 -17.35 -5.32 5.45
C ALA A 37 -17.85 -4.14 6.31
N LYS A 38 -16.96 -3.17 6.61
CA LYS A 38 -17.30 -1.97 7.38
C LYS A 38 -18.40 -1.15 6.70
N ALA A 39 -18.24 -0.86 5.41
CA ALA A 39 -19.22 -0.07 4.67
C ALA A 39 -20.60 -0.75 4.61
N TRP A 40 -20.63 -2.06 4.44
CA TRP A 40 -21.87 -2.83 4.42
C TRP A 40 -22.54 -2.90 5.80
N LEU A 41 -21.77 -3.07 6.87
CA LEU A 41 -22.29 -3.04 8.25
C LEU A 41 -22.90 -1.68 8.60
N VAL A 42 -22.29 -0.58 8.17
CA VAL A 42 -22.84 0.78 8.35
C VAL A 42 -24.18 0.95 7.61
N ALA A 43 -24.32 0.36 6.42
CA ALA A 43 -25.56 0.40 5.65
C ALA A 43 -26.69 -0.47 6.26
N ARG A 44 -26.35 -1.42 7.12
CA ARG A 44 -27.28 -2.41 7.71
C ARG A 44 -27.37 -2.27 9.22
N ALA A 45 -28.03 -1.21 9.65
CA ALA A 45 -28.24 -0.89 11.07
C ALA A 45 -29.06 -1.94 11.84
N ASP A 46 -29.77 -2.82 11.14
CA ASP A 46 -30.50 -3.97 11.68
C ASP A 46 -29.61 -5.15 12.09
N MET A 47 -28.35 -5.16 11.64
CA MET A 47 -27.37 -6.21 11.89
C MET A 47 -26.32 -5.76 12.91
N GLU A 48 -25.82 -6.70 13.71
CA GLU A 48 -24.89 -6.35 14.79
C GLU A 48 -23.42 -6.44 14.40
N ALA A 49 -23.10 -7.31 13.46
CA ALA A 49 -21.73 -7.61 13.08
C ALA A 49 -21.63 -8.10 11.63
N VAL A 50 -20.41 -8.09 11.10
CA VAL A 50 -20.07 -8.68 9.80
C VAL A 50 -18.84 -9.56 9.93
N VAL A 51 -18.93 -10.76 9.36
CA VAL A 51 -17.85 -11.75 9.27
C VAL A 51 -17.20 -11.65 7.90
N PHE A 52 -15.87 -11.63 7.87
CA PHE A 52 -15.06 -11.60 6.65
C PHE A 52 -13.67 -12.21 6.92
N PHE A 53 -12.87 -12.43 5.87
CA PHE A 53 -11.47 -12.84 6.01
C PHE A 53 -10.53 -11.65 5.82
N ASP A 54 -9.58 -11.47 6.74
CA ASP A 54 -8.60 -10.40 6.65
C ASP A 54 -7.46 -10.73 5.67
N SER A 55 -6.51 -9.80 5.50
CA SER A 55 -5.35 -10.01 4.62
C SER A 55 -4.39 -11.09 5.10
N SER A 56 -4.55 -11.59 6.32
CA SER A 56 -3.75 -12.67 6.91
C SER A 56 -4.48 -14.02 6.85
N ASP A 57 -5.55 -14.13 6.06
CA ASP A 57 -6.38 -15.35 5.93
C ASP A 57 -7.02 -15.77 7.27
N LYS A 58 -7.34 -14.79 8.13
CA LYS A 58 -8.04 -15.02 9.39
C LYS A 58 -9.51 -14.67 9.30
N GLU A 59 -10.34 -15.56 9.83
CA GLU A 59 -11.78 -15.34 10.00
C GLU A 59 -12.03 -14.29 11.08
N CYS A 60 -12.35 -13.09 10.64
CA CYS A 60 -12.52 -11.91 11.48
C CYS A 60 -13.97 -11.44 11.53
N LEU A 61 -14.26 -10.68 12.58
CA LEU A 61 -15.54 -10.04 12.80
C LEU A 61 -15.31 -8.59 13.23
N ILE A 62 -16.13 -7.68 12.73
CA ILE A 62 -16.31 -6.32 13.27
C ILE A 62 -17.78 -6.13 13.66
N SER A 63 -18.03 -5.33 14.69
CA SER A 63 -19.37 -5.07 15.22
C SER A 63 -19.77 -3.61 15.05
N GLN A 64 -21.05 -3.30 15.24
CA GLN A 64 -21.54 -1.90 15.22
C GLN A 64 -20.83 -1.03 16.26
N THR A 65 -20.37 -1.63 17.37
CA THR A 65 -19.66 -0.94 18.45
C THR A 65 -18.15 -0.86 18.25
N ASN A 66 -17.58 -1.74 17.42
CA ASN A 66 -16.15 -1.77 17.12
C ASN A 66 -15.91 -2.10 15.64
N GLN A 67 -15.98 -1.07 14.79
CA GLN A 67 -15.86 -1.19 13.34
C GLN A 67 -14.41 -1.14 12.83
N ASP A 68 -13.49 -0.57 13.62
CA ASP A 68 -12.10 -0.31 13.21
C ASP A 68 -11.11 -1.39 13.64
N GLU A 69 -11.46 -2.20 14.64
CA GLU A 69 -10.61 -3.29 15.14
C GLU A 69 -11.28 -4.65 14.90
N PRO A 70 -10.88 -5.38 13.83
CA PRO A 70 -11.29 -6.76 13.63
C PRO A 70 -10.84 -7.65 14.78
N VAL A 71 -11.74 -8.51 15.24
CA VAL A 71 -11.44 -9.55 16.22
C VAL A 71 -11.64 -10.93 15.58
N GLU A 72 -10.93 -11.95 16.07
CA GLU A 72 -11.15 -13.32 15.60
C GLU A 72 -12.57 -13.79 15.99
N ARG A 73 -13.33 -14.32 15.03
CA ARG A 73 -14.75 -14.65 15.24
C ARG A 73 -14.95 -15.67 16.37
N VAL A 74 -14.05 -16.63 16.51
CA VAL A 74 -14.11 -17.70 17.53
C VAL A 74 -14.12 -17.14 18.96
N GLY A 75 -13.50 -15.98 19.19
CA GLY A 75 -13.51 -15.30 20.49
C GLY A 75 -14.70 -14.37 20.71
N SER A 76 -15.64 -14.28 19.76
CA SER A 76 -16.75 -13.33 19.78
C SER A 76 -18.06 -13.98 20.28
N PRO A 77 -19.05 -13.18 20.70
CA PRO A 77 -20.40 -13.67 21.03
C PRO A 77 -21.15 -14.34 19.87
N TYR A 78 -20.63 -14.24 18.64
CA TYR A 78 -21.22 -14.75 17.40
C TYR A 78 -20.53 -16.03 16.90
N ALA A 79 -19.73 -16.69 17.74
CA ALA A 79 -19.02 -17.91 17.40
C ALA A 79 -19.97 -19.08 17.03
N ASP A 80 -21.12 -19.16 17.70
CA ASP A 80 -22.07 -20.27 17.53
C ASP A 80 -23.38 -19.85 16.84
N ASP A 81 -23.67 -18.55 16.75
CA ASP A 81 -24.89 -18.03 16.11
C ASP A 81 -24.60 -16.83 15.20
N LEU A 82 -24.83 -17.03 13.90
CA LEU A 82 -24.66 -16.04 12.84
C LEU A 82 -25.98 -15.35 12.46
N SER A 83 -27.08 -15.58 13.18
CA SER A 83 -28.41 -15.03 12.89
C SER A 83 -28.46 -13.49 12.85
N ARG A 84 -27.54 -12.84 13.57
CA ARG A 84 -27.42 -11.37 13.68
C ARG A 84 -26.20 -10.82 12.93
N CYS A 85 -25.54 -11.66 12.12
CA CYS A 85 -24.32 -11.31 11.39
C CYS A 85 -24.55 -11.24 9.88
N LEU A 86 -23.89 -10.28 9.25
CA LEU A 86 -23.61 -10.30 7.82
C LEU A 86 -22.39 -11.18 7.55
N ILE A 87 -22.30 -11.78 6.36
CA ILE A 87 -21.18 -12.64 5.98
C ILE A 87 -20.69 -12.24 4.59
N TYR A 88 -19.42 -11.87 4.47
CA TYR A 88 -18.78 -11.58 3.20
C TYR A 88 -17.67 -12.59 2.92
N LEU A 89 -17.75 -13.25 1.76
CA LEU A 89 -16.72 -14.17 1.25
C LEU A 89 -16.25 -13.70 -0.12
N ASP A 90 -14.97 -13.45 -0.26
CA ASP A 90 -14.31 -13.16 -1.54
C ASP A 90 -14.13 -14.44 -2.40
N ASP A 91 -13.50 -14.32 -3.58
CA ASP A 91 -13.29 -15.45 -4.50
C ASP A 91 -12.55 -16.63 -3.84
N VAL A 92 -11.53 -16.36 -3.01
CA VAL A 92 -10.75 -17.41 -2.35
C VAL A 92 -11.60 -18.11 -1.29
N HIS A 93 -12.32 -17.35 -0.47
CA HIS A 93 -13.08 -17.86 0.66
C HIS A 93 -14.47 -18.39 0.29
N THR A 94 -14.89 -18.25 -0.98
CA THR A 94 -16.05 -18.98 -1.51
C THR A 94 -15.81 -20.48 -1.67
N ARG A 95 -14.59 -20.97 -1.38
CA ARG A 95 -14.19 -22.38 -1.43
C ARG A 95 -13.72 -22.88 -0.07
N GLY A 96 -14.21 -24.04 0.34
CA GLY A 96 -13.69 -24.76 1.52
C GLY A 96 -14.18 -24.25 2.88
N VAL A 97 -14.62 -23.00 3.00
CA VAL A 97 -15.10 -22.43 4.28
C VAL A 97 -16.51 -22.93 4.60
N ASP A 98 -16.73 -23.43 5.82
CA ASP A 98 -18.03 -23.93 6.29
C ASP A 98 -18.59 -23.09 7.43
N PHE A 99 -19.79 -22.52 7.23
CA PHE A 99 -20.52 -21.77 8.23
C PHE A 99 -21.84 -22.48 8.55
N LEU A 100 -22.22 -22.46 9.83
CA LEU A 100 -23.58 -22.77 10.28
C LEU A 100 -24.49 -21.58 9.99
N LEU A 101 -24.91 -21.48 8.73
CA LEU A 101 -25.77 -20.40 8.25
C LEU A 101 -27.20 -20.53 8.77
N PRO A 102 -27.88 -19.41 9.12
CA PRO A 102 -29.30 -19.40 9.42
C PRO A 102 -30.17 -20.05 8.33
N LEU A 103 -31.30 -20.65 8.72
CA LEU A 103 -32.18 -21.41 7.83
C LEU A 103 -32.70 -20.58 6.64
N HIS A 104 -32.89 -19.28 6.85
CA HIS A 104 -33.46 -18.35 5.87
C HIS A 104 -32.44 -17.34 5.34
N SER A 105 -31.15 -17.67 5.40
CA SER A 105 -30.10 -16.82 4.83
C SER A 105 -30.34 -16.58 3.34
N ARG A 106 -30.09 -15.34 2.92
CA ARG A 106 -30.18 -14.93 1.53
C ARG A 106 -28.85 -14.35 1.11
N ALA A 107 -28.27 -14.93 0.06
CA ALA A 107 -27.01 -14.44 -0.47
C ALA A 107 -27.19 -13.67 -1.76
N ILE A 108 -26.25 -12.75 -2.00
CA ILE A 108 -25.88 -12.32 -3.34
C ILE A 108 -24.68 -13.15 -3.79
N LEU A 109 -24.69 -13.54 -5.07
CA LEU A 109 -23.56 -14.17 -5.75
C LEU A 109 -23.18 -13.34 -6.96
N THR A 110 -21.93 -12.91 -7.00
CA THR A 110 -21.43 -12.05 -8.08
C THR A 110 -21.02 -12.85 -9.32
N LEU A 111 -21.32 -12.30 -10.50
CA LEU A 111 -21.02 -12.89 -11.80
C LEU A 111 -19.99 -12.03 -12.55
N GLY A 112 -18.76 -12.54 -12.62
CA GLY A 112 -17.65 -11.98 -13.39
C GLY A 112 -17.51 -12.59 -14.79
N THR A 113 -16.88 -11.90 -15.73
CA THR A 113 -16.81 -12.28 -17.17
C THR A 113 -16.27 -13.68 -17.42
N CYS A 114 -15.32 -14.13 -16.61
CA CYS A 114 -14.68 -15.45 -16.72
C CYS A 114 -15.15 -16.47 -15.69
N LEU A 115 -16.27 -16.21 -14.99
CA LEU A 115 -16.79 -17.14 -13.99
C LEU A 115 -17.19 -18.47 -14.65
N ASP A 116 -16.56 -19.55 -14.21
CA ASP A 116 -16.81 -20.90 -14.70
C ASP A 116 -17.82 -21.66 -13.82
N LYS A 117 -18.32 -22.79 -14.33
CA LYS A 117 -19.28 -23.64 -13.63
C LYS A 117 -18.80 -24.03 -12.22
N ASP A 118 -17.53 -24.40 -12.08
CA ASP A 118 -17.02 -24.93 -10.81
C ASP A 118 -16.95 -23.84 -9.75
N LYS A 119 -16.43 -22.66 -10.09
CA LYS A 119 -16.46 -21.48 -9.20
C LYS A 119 -17.89 -21.12 -8.78
N LEU A 120 -18.79 -21.00 -9.75
CA LEU A 120 -20.20 -20.67 -9.51
C LEU A 120 -20.85 -21.68 -8.55
N MET A 121 -20.63 -22.98 -8.78
CA MET A 121 -21.17 -24.04 -7.93
C MET A 121 -20.54 -24.03 -6.53
N GLN A 122 -19.23 -23.87 -6.41
CA GLN A 122 -18.53 -23.87 -5.12
C GLN A 122 -19.04 -22.76 -4.20
N ALA A 123 -19.21 -21.56 -4.76
CA ALA A 123 -19.81 -20.44 -4.07
C ALA A 123 -21.27 -20.72 -3.69
N ALA A 124 -22.11 -21.16 -4.64
CA ALA A 124 -23.51 -21.46 -4.37
C ALA A 124 -23.69 -22.57 -3.31
N MET A 125 -22.77 -23.55 -3.26
CA MET A 125 -22.75 -24.63 -2.27
C MET A 125 -22.33 -24.17 -0.86
N ARG A 126 -21.94 -22.90 -0.66
CA ARG A 126 -21.86 -22.34 0.70
C ARG A 126 -23.24 -22.25 1.34
N LEU A 127 -24.28 -22.12 0.52
CA LEU A 127 -25.67 -22.23 0.95
C LEU A 127 -26.12 -23.69 0.92
N ARG A 128 -27.00 -24.05 1.85
CA ARG A 128 -27.63 -25.36 1.97
C ARG A 128 -29.14 -25.20 1.86
N GLN A 129 -29.82 -26.24 1.39
CA GLN A 129 -31.29 -26.25 1.25
C GLN A 129 -31.81 -25.09 0.39
N LEU A 130 -31.15 -24.84 -0.76
CA LEU A 130 -31.59 -23.81 -1.70
C LEU A 130 -33.01 -24.11 -2.22
N GLY A 131 -33.93 -23.17 -2.02
CA GLY A 131 -35.30 -23.28 -2.51
C GLY A 131 -36.36 -22.79 -1.53
N PRO A 132 -37.65 -23.01 -1.84
CA PRO A 132 -38.76 -22.57 -1.00
C PRO A 132 -38.65 -23.12 0.43
N GLY A 133 -38.68 -22.23 1.42
CA GLY A 133 -38.62 -22.59 2.84
C GLY A 133 -37.20 -22.75 3.41
N GLY A 134 -36.15 -22.63 2.59
CA GLY A 134 -34.75 -22.67 3.01
C GLY A 134 -34.00 -21.38 2.66
N GLN A 135 -32.74 -21.55 2.24
CA GLN A 135 -31.87 -20.45 1.84
C GLN A 135 -32.12 -20.04 0.38
N SER A 136 -31.77 -18.81 0.04
CA SER A 136 -31.95 -18.28 -1.31
C SER A 136 -30.75 -17.49 -1.80
N LEU A 137 -30.69 -17.27 -3.11
CA LEU A 137 -29.55 -16.66 -3.80
C LEU A 137 -30.07 -15.70 -4.87
N HIS A 138 -29.45 -14.53 -4.95
CA HIS A 138 -29.64 -13.52 -5.99
C HIS A 138 -28.33 -13.36 -6.78
N PHE A 139 -28.42 -13.31 -8.10
CA PHE A 139 -27.25 -13.10 -8.94
C PHE A 139 -27.06 -11.61 -9.22
N VAL A 140 -25.84 -11.12 -9.05
CA VAL A 140 -25.45 -9.75 -9.40
C VAL A 140 -24.35 -9.82 -10.44
N ALA A 141 -24.54 -9.17 -11.58
CA ALA A 141 -23.61 -9.20 -12.70
C ALA A 141 -23.03 -7.82 -12.99
N SER A 142 -21.79 -7.78 -13.46
CA SER A 142 -21.27 -6.58 -14.14
C SER A 142 -22.09 -6.27 -15.40
N ALA A 143 -22.04 -5.03 -15.89
CA ALA A 143 -22.80 -4.63 -17.08
C ALA A 143 -22.53 -5.53 -18.30
N GLU A 144 -21.26 -5.86 -18.54
CA GLU A 144 -20.85 -6.75 -19.65
C GLU A 144 -21.43 -8.16 -19.51
N VAL A 145 -21.41 -8.72 -18.30
CA VAL A 145 -22.01 -10.03 -18.03
C VAL A 145 -23.53 -9.95 -18.14
N GLY A 146 -24.14 -8.86 -17.66
CA GLY A 146 -25.56 -8.60 -17.81
C GLY A 146 -26.00 -8.64 -19.27
N GLU A 147 -25.31 -7.92 -20.16
CA GLU A 147 -25.57 -7.94 -21.61
C GLU A 147 -25.42 -9.36 -22.19
N ALA A 148 -24.37 -10.10 -21.80
CA ALA A 148 -24.16 -11.47 -22.27
C ALA A 148 -25.26 -12.44 -21.78
N LEU A 149 -25.81 -12.22 -20.59
CA LEU A 149 -26.91 -12.99 -20.03
C LEU A 149 -28.25 -12.62 -20.68
N GLU A 150 -28.50 -11.35 -20.95
CA GLU A 150 -29.70 -10.87 -21.66
C GLU A 150 -29.77 -11.42 -23.09
N GLN A 151 -28.65 -11.47 -23.80
CA GLN A 151 -28.55 -12.12 -25.12
C GLN A 151 -28.90 -13.62 -25.07
N ARG A 152 -28.74 -14.26 -23.91
CA ARG A 152 -29.14 -15.65 -23.66
C ARG A 152 -30.58 -15.78 -23.14
N GLY A 153 -31.29 -14.67 -22.98
CA GLY A 153 -32.68 -14.62 -22.56
C GLY A 153 -32.93 -14.44 -21.06
N VAL A 154 -31.89 -14.16 -20.26
CA VAL A 154 -32.05 -13.81 -18.84
C VAL A 154 -32.78 -12.48 -18.73
N GLN A 155 -33.77 -12.40 -17.85
CA GLN A 155 -34.53 -11.18 -17.60
C GLN A 155 -34.12 -10.55 -16.27
N PRO A 156 -33.80 -9.25 -16.20
CA PRO A 156 -33.28 -8.60 -14.98
C PRO A 156 -34.14 -8.71 -13.71
N ASN A 157 -35.44 -9.00 -13.84
CA ASN A 157 -36.42 -9.00 -12.73
C ASN A 157 -37.13 -10.35 -12.50
N GLY A 158 -36.53 -11.48 -12.89
CA GLY A 158 -37.07 -12.81 -12.57
C GLY A 158 -38.32 -13.27 -13.36
N ASN A 159 -38.80 -12.47 -14.30
CA ASN A 159 -39.91 -12.87 -15.18
C ASN A 159 -39.40 -13.82 -16.29
N CYS A 160 -40.08 -14.95 -16.49
CA CYS A 160 -39.72 -15.91 -17.54
C CYS A 160 -39.78 -15.28 -18.94
N ALA A 161 -38.86 -15.66 -19.83
CA ALA A 161 -38.80 -15.18 -21.21
C ALA A 161 -40.12 -15.43 -22.00
N PRO A 162 -40.53 -14.51 -22.90
CA PRO A 162 -41.70 -14.71 -23.76
C PRO A 162 -41.50 -15.89 -24.73
N ASN A 163 -42.62 -16.46 -25.19
CA ASN A 163 -42.80 -17.76 -25.87
C ASN A 163 -42.04 -18.05 -27.19
N HIS A 164 -40.97 -17.33 -27.53
CA HIS A 164 -40.36 -17.37 -28.86
C HIS A 164 -39.15 -18.32 -29.05
N THR A 165 -38.89 -19.27 -28.14
CA THR A 165 -37.82 -20.26 -28.33
C THR A 165 -38.28 -21.70 -28.07
N ASN A 166 -37.78 -22.64 -28.89
CA ASN A 166 -38.03 -24.10 -28.84
C ASN A 166 -37.43 -24.79 -27.58
N ILE A 167 -37.37 -24.09 -26.45
CA ILE A 167 -36.76 -24.56 -25.18
C ILE A 167 -37.86 -25.04 -24.23
N HIS A 168 -37.64 -26.20 -23.62
CA HIS A 168 -38.58 -26.87 -22.70
C HIS A 168 -38.94 -25.96 -21.51
N PRO A 169 -40.19 -25.92 -21.03
CA PRO A 169 -40.65 -24.96 -20.01
C PRO A 169 -39.86 -24.96 -18.69
N GLN A 170 -39.32 -26.12 -18.27
CA GLN A 170 -38.49 -26.27 -17.07
C GLN A 170 -37.06 -25.71 -17.21
N GLN A 171 -36.62 -25.39 -18.44
CA GLN A 171 -35.30 -24.83 -18.75
C GLN A 171 -35.32 -23.30 -18.94
N ARG A 172 -36.44 -22.64 -18.60
CA ARG A 172 -36.64 -21.18 -18.80
C ARG A 172 -36.45 -20.33 -17.54
N THR A 173 -35.84 -20.84 -16.48
CA THR A 173 -35.50 -20.01 -15.32
C THR A 173 -34.21 -19.24 -15.58
N ASN A 174 -34.10 -18.03 -15.04
CA ASN A 174 -32.85 -17.26 -15.07
C ASN A 174 -31.66 -18.07 -14.53
N SER A 175 -31.88 -18.87 -13.47
CA SER A 175 -30.84 -19.73 -12.90
C SER A 175 -30.33 -20.79 -13.90
N ALA A 176 -31.20 -21.43 -14.68
CA ALA A 176 -30.78 -22.40 -15.70
C ALA A 176 -29.96 -21.74 -16.81
N LEU A 177 -30.35 -20.54 -17.24
CA LEU A 177 -29.63 -19.77 -18.26
C LEU A 177 -28.26 -19.30 -17.76
N ILE A 178 -28.16 -18.85 -16.51
CA ILE A 178 -26.88 -18.47 -15.87
C ILE A 178 -25.96 -19.70 -15.74
N LEU A 179 -26.49 -20.86 -15.34
CA LEU A 179 -25.72 -22.10 -15.32
C LEU A 179 -25.22 -22.50 -16.71
N ALA A 180 -26.07 -22.37 -17.74
CA ALA A 180 -25.67 -22.63 -19.13
C ALA A 180 -24.59 -21.65 -19.63
N TRP A 181 -24.64 -20.39 -19.19
CA TRP A 181 -23.58 -19.41 -19.44
C TRP A 181 -22.26 -19.80 -18.76
N ALA A 182 -22.28 -20.15 -17.47
CA ALA A 182 -21.08 -20.57 -16.73
C ALA A 182 -20.47 -21.87 -17.30
N LEU A 183 -21.32 -22.82 -17.72
CA LEU A 183 -20.89 -24.02 -18.46
C LEU A 183 -20.21 -23.68 -19.78
N SER A 184 -20.77 -22.72 -20.54
CA SER A 184 -20.15 -22.22 -21.77
C SER A 184 -18.77 -21.62 -21.51
N ASN A 185 -18.58 -20.92 -20.39
CA ASN A 185 -17.29 -20.40 -19.97
C ASN A 185 -16.32 -21.52 -19.61
N THR A 186 -16.76 -22.56 -18.90
CA THR A 186 -15.95 -23.76 -18.63
C THR A 186 -15.48 -24.42 -19.92
N VAL A 187 -16.38 -24.61 -20.89
CA VAL A 187 -16.02 -25.19 -22.19
C VAL A 187 -15.01 -24.31 -22.92
N LYS A 188 -15.23 -22.99 -22.96
CA LYS A 188 -14.31 -22.04 -23.57
C LYS A 188 -12.92 -22.12 -22.92
N LYS A 189 -12.86 -22.09 -21.59
CA LYS A 189 -11.62 -22.22 -20.81
C LYS A 189 -10.89 -23.53 -21.09
N ASN A 190 -11.60 -24.66 -21.08
CA ASN A 190 -11.01 -25.96 -21.39
C ASN A 190 -10.44 -26.00 -22.82
N CYS A 191 -11.17 -25.44 -23.79
CA CYS A 191 -10.69 -25.30 -25.16
C CYS A 191 -9.43 -24.42 -25.26
N ASP A 192 -9.36 -23.34 -24.48
CA ASP A 192 -8.21 -22.44 -24.43
C ASP A 192 -6.99 -23.12 -23.77
N LEU A 193 -7.23 -24.02 -22.78
CA LEU A 193 -6.20 -24.83 -22.12
C LEU A 193 -5.64 -25.97 -22.99
N LEU A 194 -6.30 -26.36 -24.08
CA LEU A 194 -5.82 -27.46 -24.94
C LEU A 194 -4.46 -27.19 -25.57
N THR A 195 -4.13 -25.93 -25.88
CA THR A 195 -2.82 -25.56 -26.41
C THR A 195 -1.73 -25.68 -25.35
N TYR A 196 -2.03 -25.35 -24.10
CA TYR A 196 -1.13 -25.55 -22.96
C TYR A 196 -0.91 -27.02 -22.65
N TYR A 197 -2.00 -27.80 -22.64
CA TYR A 197 -1.93 -29.26 -22.51
C TYR A 197 -1.02 -29.88 -23.58
N ALA A 198 -1.18 -29.47 -24.84
CA ALA A 198 -0.33 -29.92 -25.93
C ALA A 198 1.14 -29.46 -25.78
N ALA A 199 1.38 -28.21 -25.39
CA ALA A 199 2.71 -27.67 -25.17
C ALA A 199 3.44 -28.42 -24.04
N GLN A 200 2.76 -28.70 -22.93
CA GLN A 200 3.29 -29.52 -21.84
C GLN A 200 3.63 -30.93 -22.31
N GLY A 201 2.79 -31.53 -23.16
CA GLY A 201 3.07 -32.84 -23.76
C GLY A 201 4.31 -32.82 -24.66
N ALA A 202 4.44 -31.82 -25.53
CA ALA A 202 5.61 -31.65 -26.39
C ALA A 202 6.89 -31.43 -25.56
N ASP A 203 6.83 -30.59 -24.54
CA ASP A 203 7.94 -30.33 -23.63
C ASP A 203 8.37 -31.58 -22.85
N HIS A 204 7.40 -32.36 -22.34
CA HIS A 204 7.68 -33.65 -21.71
C HIS A 204 8.45 -34.58 -22.66
N LEU A 205 8.04 -34.66 -23.93
CA LEU A 205 8.76 -35.46 -24.93
C LEU A 205 10.18 -34.93 -25.21
N ARG A 206 10.40 -33.60 -25.26
CA ARG A 206 11.75 -33.01 -25.41
C ARG A 206 12.65 -33.46 -24.27
N ARG A 207 12.17 -33.35 -23.03
CA ARG A 207 12.88 -33.78 -21.83
C ARG A 207 13.21 -35.27 -21.87
N CYS A 208 12.24 -36.13 -22.22
CA CYS A 208 12.47 -37.56 -22.35
C CYS A 208 13.57 -37.89 -23.38
N ARG A 209 13.56 -37.24 -24.55
CA ARG A 209 14.62 -37.40 -25.56
C ARG A 209 15.98 -36.96 -25.05
N ALA A 210 16.06 -35.81 -24.41
CA ALA A 210 17.31 -35.28 -23.88
C ALA A 210 17.90 -36.21 -22.80
N PHE A 211 17.07 -36.76 -21.91
CA PHE A 211 17.49 -37.74 -20.90
C PHE A 211 17.90 -39.09 -21.53
N ALA A 212 17.20 -39.56 -22.56
CA ALA A 212 17.57 -40.79 -23.28
C ALA A 212 18.91 -40.63 -24.04
N ALA A 213 19.14 -39.47 -24.65
CA ALA A 213 20.41 -39.13 -25.29
C ALA A 213 21.57 -39.08 -24.29
N LEU A 214 21.35 -38.49 -23.10
CA LEU A 214 22.36 -38.50 -22.04
C LEU A 214 22.65 -39.93 -21.55
N SER A 215 21.61 -40.75 -21.37
CA SER A 215 21.74 -42.13 -20.88
C SER A 215 22.52 -43.04 -21.83
N SER A 216 22.53 -42.72 -23.13
CA SER A 216 23.29 -43.44 -24.16
C SER A 216 24.67 -42.84 -24.46
N ALA A 217 24.97 -41.66 -23.93
CA ALA A 217 26.25 -40.97 -24.08
C ALA A 217 27.16 -41.12 -22.85
N LYS A 218 28.45 -40.79 -23.02
CA LYS A 218 29.37 -40.67 -21.89
C LYS A 218 29.15 -39.33 -21.19
N ILE A 219 28.82 -39.38 -19.89
CA ILE A 219 28.59 -38.19 -19.08
C ILE A 219 29.87 -37.35 -18.99
N ASN A 220 29.79 -36.12 -19.49
CA ASN A 220 30.82 -35.08 -19.45
C ASN A 220 30.18 -33.67 -19.45
N GLN A 221 30.98 -32.63 -19.31
CA GLN A 221 30.49 -31.25 -19.24
C GLN A 221 29.68 -30.83 -20.49
N ASP A 222 30.11 -31.24 -21.69
CA ASP A 222 29.43 -30.91 -22.94
C ASP A 222 28.06 -31.59 -23.05
N SER A 223 27.95 -32.85 -22.63
CA SER A 223 26.69 -33.61 -22.60
C SER A 223 25.70 -33.04 -21.58
N LEU A 224 26.20 -32.51 -20.45
CA LEU A 224 25.37 -31.84 -19.44
C LEU A 224 24.92 -30.46 -19.92
N GLN A 225 25.77 -29.72 -20.64
CA GLN A 225 25.38 -28.46 -21.26
C GLN A 225 24.31 -28.68 -22.34
N THR A 226 24.47 -29.71 -23.17
CA THR A 226 23.49 -30.09 -24.20
C THR A 226 22.15 -30.47 -23.56
N LEU A 227 22.16 -31.24 -22.46
CA LEU A 227 20.96 -31.52 -21.69
C LEU A 227 20.31 -30.22 -21.18
N ALA A 228 21.09 -29.32 -20.57
CA ALA A 228 20.60 -28.06 -20.05
C ALA A 228 19.94 -27.22 -21.15
N ASP A 229 20.59 -27.08 -22.30
CA ASP A 229 20.09 -26.30 -23.44
C ASP A 229 18.77 -26.88 -24.00
N GLU A 230 18.60 -28.21 -23.98
CA GLU A 230 17.38 -28.89 -24.45
C GLU A 230 16.21 -28.86 -23.44
N ILE A 231 16.49 -28.85 -22.13
CA ILE A 231 15.44 -28.85 -21.08
C ILE A 231 15.05 -27.45 -20.62
N VAL A 232 15.90 -26.43 -20.84
CA VAL A 232 15.62 -25.05 -20.45
C VAL A 232 14.55 -24.46 -21.37
N GLN A 233 13.43 -24.07 -20.79
CA GLN A 233 12.41 -23.31 -21.49
C GLN A 233 12.83 -21.83 -21.59
N SER A 234 12.59 -21.21 -22.73
CA SER A 234 12.84 -19.78 -22.91
C SER A 234 11.80 -18.95 -22.14
N GLU A 235 12.15 -18.53 -20.92
CA GLU A 235 11.29 -17.66 -20.09
C GLU A 235 11.34 -16.19 -20.52
N ASN A 236 12.43 -15.76 -21.16
CA ASN A 236 12.63 -14.39 -21.64
C ASN A 236 12.08 -14.21 -23.06
N LEU A 237 10.90 -13.61 -23.17
CA LEU A 237 10.35 -13.15 -24.43
C LEU A 237 10.72 -11.67 -24.63
N CYS A 238 11.31 -11.32 -25.77
CA CYS A 238 11.49 -9.91 -26.11
C CYS A 238 10.14 -9.26 -26.47
N VAL A 239 10.03 -7.93 -26.32
CA VAL A 239 8.81 -7.15 -26.63
C VAL A 239 8.34 -7.40 -28.07
N SER A 240 9.25 -7.58 -29.02
CA SER A 240 8.88 -7.93 -30.41
C SER A 240 8.27 -9.34 -30.53
N ASN A 241 8.66 -10.29 -29.68
CA ASN A 241 8.03 -11.61 -29.63
C ASN A 241 6.67 -11.57 -28.92
N MET A 242 6.46 -10.61 -28.01
CA MET A 242 5.15 -10.39 -27.39
C MET A 242 4.19 -9.60 -28.29
N TYR A 243 4.65 -8.54 -28.96
CA TYR A 243 3.80 -7.54 -29.63
C TYR A 243 4.13 -7.29 -31.12
N GLY A 244 5.25 -7.81 -31.64
CA GLY A 244 5.78 -7.42 -32.95
C GLY A 244 5.16 -8.12 -34.17
N ALA A 245 4.32 -9.13 -33.97
CA ALA A 245 3.65 -9.84 -35.06
C ALA A 245 2.12 -9.64 -35.01
N ALA A 246 1.53 -9.37 -36.19
CA ALA A 246 0.08 -9.40 -36.35
C ALA A 246 -0.44 -10.81 -36.01
N ARG A 247 -1.23 -10.92 -34.94
CA ARG A 247 -1.79 -12.19 -34.50
C ARG A 247 -3.00 -12.52 -35.38
N ALA A 248 -2.82 -13.36 -36.39
CA ALA A 248 -3.94 -13.91 -37.15
C ALA A 248 -4.57 -15.09 -36.39
N PRO A 249 -5.90 -15.27 -36.44
CA PRO A 249 -6.54 -16.48 -35.93
C PRO A 249 -5.99 -17.72 -36.65
N LYS A 250 -5.52 -18.70 -35.89
CA LYS A 250 -5.07 -20.00 -36.40
C LYS A 250 -5.93 -21.12 -35.83
N LEU A 251 -6.11 -22.18 -36.62
CA LEU A 251 -6.75 -23.40 -36.15
C LEU A 251 -5.91 -24.02 -35.04
N VAL A 252 -6.55 -24.33 -33.90
CA VAL A 252 -5.88 -24.93 -32.73
C VAL A 252 -5.17 -26.23 -33.11
N LYS A 253 -5.78 -27.08 -33.94
CA LYS A 253 -5.13 -28.30 -34.44
C LYS A 253 -3.81 -28.03 -35.19
N ASN A 254 -3.75 -26.96 -36.00
CA ASN A 254 -2.54 -26.63 -36.77
C ASN A 254 -1.44 -26.10 -35.85
N VAL A 255 -1.82 -25.34 -34.83
CA VAL A 255 -0.92 -24.90 -33.76
C VAL A 255 -0.33 -26.11 -33.04
N VAL A 256 -1.18 -27.05 -32.63
CA VAL A 256 -0.74 -28.26 -31.92
C VAL A 256 0.16 -29.12 -32.82
N SER A 257 -0.18 -29.33 -34.09
CA SER A 257 0.70 -30.01 -35.04
C SER A 257 2.08 -29.35 -35.16
N HIS A 258 2.14 -28.01 -35.12
CA HIS A 258 3.42 -27.30 -35.16
C HIS A 258 4.26 -27.53 -33.90
N LEU A 259 3.64 -27.64 -32.71
CA LEU A 259 4.36 -27.97 -31.47
C LEU A 259 5.05 -29.33 -31.53
N PHE A 260 4.47 -30.27 -32.29
CA PHE A 260 5.00 -31.63 -32.44
C PHE A 260 5.83 -31.86 -33.72
N ARG A 261 6.12 -30.82 -34.51
CA ARG A 261 6.82 -30.98 -35.81
C ARG A 261 8.19 -31.63 -35.66
N ASP A 262 8.98 -31.17 -34.70
CA ASP A 262 10.34 -31.69 -34.44
C ASP A 262 10.33 -33.17 -33.99
N PHE A 263 9.17 -33.65 -33.54
CA PHE A 263 8.96 -35.06 -33.19
C PHE A 263 8.52 -35.91 -34.37
N SER A 264 7.92 -35.32 -35.41
CA SER A 264 7.46 -36.04 -36.59
C SER A 264 8.61 -36.32 -37.57
N ASP A 265 9.59 -35.43 -37.64
CA ASP A 265 10.68 -35.46 -38.63
C ASP A 265 11.94 -36.23 -38.16
N SER A 266 11.96 -36.77 -36.93
CA SER A 266 13.11 -37.51 -36.39
C SER A 266 13.26 -38.91 -37.02
N ALA A 267 14.49 -39.32 -37.37
CA ALA A 267 14.77 -40.66 -37.90
C ALA A 267 14.73 -41.77 -36.82
N HIS A 268 14.74 -41.40 -35.54
CA HIS A 268 14.78 -42.33 -34.40
C HIS A 268 13.61 -42.02 -33.46
N HIS A 269 12.46 -42.66 -33.71
CA HIS A 269 11.28 -42.50 -32.86
C HIS A 269 11.21 -43.61 -31.83
N HIS A 270 11.03 -43.25 -30.56
CA HIS A 270 10.57 -44.22 -29.56
C HIS A 270 9.05 -44.44 -29.74
N PRO A 271 8.55 -45.69 -29.74
CA PRO A 271 7.12 -45.99 -29.91
C PRO A 271 6.20 -45.25 -28.94
N GLU A 272 6.67 -45.00 -27.71
CA GLU A 272 5.93 -44.29 -26.67
C GLU A 272 5.76 -42.80 -27.00
N GLU A 273 6.76 -42.17 -27.64
CA GLU A 273 6.70 -40.77 -28.08
C GLU A 273 5.63 -40.58 -29.17
N ILE A 274 5.65 -41.44 -30.19
CA ILE A 274 4.64 -41.46 -31.25
C ILE A 274 3.25 -41.70 -30.65
N SER A 275 3.14 -42.62 -29.68
CA SER A 275 1.88 -42.92 -29.01
C SER A 275 1.31 -41.69 -28.30
N LEU A 276 2.11 -40.98 -27.51
CA LEU A 276 1.67 -39.77 -26.80
C LEU A 276 1.31 -38.65 -27.77
N MET A 277 2.18 -38.37 -28.75
CA MET A 277 1.95 -37.36 -29.78
C MET A 277 0.63 -37.62 -30.51
N ASN A 278 0.40 -38.84 -30.98
CA ASN A 278 -0.83 -39.21 -31.69
C ASN A 278 -2.07 -39.10 -30.80
N LYS A 279 -1.98 -39.48 -29.52
CA LYS A 279 -3.07 -39.30 -28.54
C LYS A 279 -3.46 -37.83 -28.40
N VAL A 280 -2.47 -36.94 -28.23
CA VAL A 280 -2.71 -35.49 -28.10
C VAL A 280 -3.30 -34.92 -29.39
N LEU A 281 -2.70 -35.21 -30.55
CA LEU A 281 -3.17 -34.73 -31.85
C LEU A 281 -4.59 -35.19 -32.16
N THR A 282 -4.88 -36.48 -31.95
CA THR A 282 -6.21 -37.06 -32.18
C THR A 282 -7.23 -36.46 -31.21
N HIS A 283 -6.88 -36.30 -29.93
CA HIS A 283 -7.77 -35.68 -28.95
C HIS A 283 -8.16 -34.25 -29.37
N VAL A 284 -7.17 -33.40 -29.70
CA VAL A 284 -7.42 -32.02 -30.15
C VAL A 284 -8.23 -31.99 -31.44
N GLN A 285 -7.91 -32.85 -32.40
CA GLN A 285 -8.65 -32.93 -33.66
C GLN A 285 -10.11 -33.39 -33.47
N THR A 286 -10.37 -34.25 -32.49
CA THR A 286 -11.71 -34.78 -32.21
C THR A 286 -12.55 -33.77 -31.43
N VAL A 287 -11.98 -33.11 -30.43
CA VAL A 287 -12.72 -32.21 -29.53
C VAL A 287 -12.89 -30.80 -30.14
N VAL A 288 -11.90 -30.30 -30.88
CA VAL A 288 -11.89 -28.91 -31.42
C VAL A 288 -11.42 -28.83 -32.89
N PRO A 289 -12.07 -29.51 -33.85
CA PRO A 289 -11.60 -29.63 -35.25
C PRO A 289 -11.48 -28.32 -36.03
N SER A 290 -12.30 -27.32 -35.66
CA SER A 290 -12.47 -26.05 -36.38
C SER A 290 -12.23 -24.82 -35.49
N LEU A 291 -11.80 -25.01 -34.24
CA LEU A 291 -11.60 -23.90 -33.31
C LEU A 291 -10.42 -23.03 -33.76
N GLN A 292 -10.67 -21.72 -33.88
CA GLN A 292 -9.63 -20.74 -34.16
C GLN A 292 -9.33 -19.90 -32.92
N ARG A 293 -8.04 -19.61 -32.71
CA ARG A 293 -7.55 -18.72 -31.65
C ARG A 293 -6.46 -17.82 -32.19
N LEU A 294 -6.38 -16.61 -31.63
CA LEU A 294 -5.24 -15.74 -31.86
C LEU A 294 -4.00 -16.45 -31.31
N GLN A 295 -2.92 -16.48 -32.09
CA GLN A 295 -1.66 -17.03 -31.64
C GLN A 295 -1.09 -16.14 -30.53
N SER A 296 -1.31 -16.52 -29.27
CA SER A 296 -0.49 -16.07 -28.13
C SER A 296 0.74 -16.97 -28.02
N ASN A 297 1.80 -16.49 -27.37
CA ASN A 297 2.94 -17.35 -27.05
C ASN A 297 2.42 -18.46 -26.13
N PHE A 298 2.33 -19.67 -26.68
CA PHE A 298 1.74 -20.83 -26.00
C PHE A 298 2.67 -21.23 -24.85
N GLY A 299 2.16 -21.19 -23.62
CA GLY A 299 2.93 -21.50 -22.42
C GLY A 299 2.80 -20.47 -21.29
N GLN A 300 2.21 -19.31 -21.53
CA GLN A 300 2.03 -18.28 -20.48
C GLN A 300 0.58 -17.80 -20.37
N GLU A 301 0.00 -17.97 -19.18
CA GLU A 301 -1.14 -17.16 -18.75
C GLU A 301 -0.65 -15.73 -18.59
N MET A 302 -1.22 -14.81 -19.37
CA MET A 302 -0.89 -13.39 -19.28
C MET A 302 -2.04 -12.70 -18.56
N GLU A 303 -1.88 -12.49 -17.26
CA GLU A 303 -2.73 -11.56 -16.54
C GLU A 303 -2.37 -10.15 -16.99
N ARG A 304 -3.35 -9.48 -17.62
CA ARG A 304 -3.22 -8.09 -18.04
C ARG A 304 -3.97 -7.25 -17.03
N GLU A 305 -3.29 -6.89 -15.94
CA GLU A 305 -3.75 -5.82 -15.06
C GLU A 305 -3.62 -4.51 -15.84
N LEU A 306 -4.76 -3.92 -16.21
CA LEU A 306 -4.81 -2.62 -16.86
C LEU A 306 -5.28 -1.61 -15.83
N GLU A 307 -4.39 -1.22 -14.93
CA GLU A 307 -4.64 -0.08 -14.05
C GLU A 307 -4.64 1.18 -14.92
N GLN A 308 -5.82 1.79 -15.10
CA GLN A 308 -5.89 3.17 -15.57
C GLN A 308 -5.65 4.06 -14.35
N GLU A 309 -4.38 4.22 -13.99
CA GLU A 309 -3.98 5.29 -13.08
C GLU A 309 -4.07 6.61 -13.83
N LEU A 310 -4.99 7.47 -13.40
CA LEU A 310 -5.00 8.87 -13.78
C LEU A 310 -4.01 9.57 -12.85
N GLU A 311 -2.71 9.40 -13.12
CA GLU A 311 -1.66 10.11 -12.39
C GLU A 311 -1.70 11.59 -12.79
N GLU A 312 -2.20 12.45 -11.90
CA GLU A 312 -1.89 13.88 -11.96
C GLU A 312 -0.45 14.07 -11.49
N GLU A 313 0.51 13.93 -12.41
CA GLU A 313 1.91 14.25 -12.15
C GLU A 313 2.07 15.77 -11.95
N ILE A 314 2.05 16.21 -10.70
CA ILE A 314 2.55 17.53 -10.32
C ILE A 314 4.06 17.51 -10.56
N HIS A 315 4.50 18.10 -11.67
CA HIS A 315 5.91 18.39 -11.91
C HIS A 315 6.38 19.44 -10.91
N VAL A 316 6.88 18.98 -9.76
CA VAL A 316 7.62 19.84 -8.84
C VAL A 316 8.95 20.17 -9.51
N GLU A 317 9.05 21.39 -10.05
CA GLU A 317 10.29 21.92 -10.61
C GLU A 317 11.34 21.98 -9.49
N LYS A 318 12.18 20.94 -9.41
CA LYS A 318 13.30 20.91 -8.47
C LYS A 318 14.28 22.02 -8.87
N PRO A 319 14.91 22.70 -7.90
CA PRO A 319 15.89 23.73 -8.20
C PRO A 319 17.00 23.16 -9.10
N PRO A 320 17.47 23.94 -10.09
CA PRO A 320 18.46 23.48 -11.06
C PRO A 320 19.75 23.07 -10.36
N PRO A 321 20.44 22.02 -10.80
CA PRO A 321 21.59 21.44 -10.10
C PRO A 321 22.65 22.48 -9.77
N ALA A 322 22.91 22.70 -8.47
CA ALA A 322 23.93 23.61 -7.98
C ALA A 322 25.30 22.94 -7.83
N LYS A 323 26.38 23.72 -7.93
CA LYS A 323 27.75 23.24 -7.72
C LYS A 323 28.01 23.05 -6.22
N PRO A 324 28.42 21.86 -5.75
CA PRO A 324 28.69 21.61 -4.34
C PRO A 324 29.93 22.38 -3.84
N VAL A 325 29.91 22.78 -2.58
CA VAL A 325 31.12 23.25 -1.85
C VAL A 325 31.96 22.04 -1.47
N GLU A 326 33.28 22.18 -1.51
CA GLU A 326 34.18 21.15 -1.00
C GLU A 326 34.03 21.03 0.52
N PRO A 327 33.67 19.84 1.04
CA PRO A 327 33.37 19.70 2.44
C PRO A 327 34.64 19.84 3.30
N ARG A 328 34.50 20.50 4.44
CA ARG A 328 35.62 20.77 5.36
C ARG A 328 35.20 20.52 6.80
N VAL A 329 36.00 19.74 7.52
CA VAL A 329 35.81 19.49 8.95
C VAL A 329 35.95 20.79 9.73
N SER A 330 34.94 21.13 10.53
CA SER A 330 35.00 22.27 11.44
C SER A 330 36.13 22.12 12.46
N LYS A 331 36.85 23.23 12.72
CA LYS A 331 37.90 23.29 13.74
C LYS A 331 37.37 22.94 15.13
N PHE A 332 36.08 23.17 15.38
CA PHE A 332 35.41 22.79 16.61
C PHE A 332 35.55 21.30 16.90
N ILE A 333 35.47 20.42 15.90
CA ILE A 333 35.44 18.96 16.12
C ILE A 333 36.69 18.49 16.87
N ALA A 334 37.86 19.02 16.54
CA ALA A 334 39.10 18.70 17.26
C ALA A 334 39.09 19.19 18.72
N GLY A 335 38.53 20.38 18.98
CA GLY A 335 38.41 20.94 20.33
C GLY A 335 37.31 20.27 21.17
N ALA A 336 36.22 19.84 20.55
CA ALA A 336 35.11 19.13 21.19
C ALA A 336 35.55 17.80 21.80
N LEU A 337 36.48 17.11 21.12
CA LEU A 337 37.11 15.87 21.62
C LEU A 337 37.99 16.07 22.86
N SER A 338 38.30 17.33 23.19
CA SER A 338 39.06 17.72 24.39
C SER A 338 38.17 18.42 25.44
N GLY A 339 36.84 18.30 25.34
CA GLY A 339 35.89 18.90 26.28
C GLY A 339 35.55 20.38 26.02
N GLY A 340 35.94 20.93 24.86
CA GLY A 340 35.67 22.32 24.51
C GLY A 340 34.19 22.61 24.21
N MET A 341 33.72 23.79 24.61
CA MET A 341 32.37 24.30 24.30
C MET A 341 32.32 24.98 22.93
N PRO A 342 31.20 24.88 22.19
CA PRO A 342 31.06 25.51 20.89
C PRO A 342 31.03 27.04 21.01
N THR A 343 31.80 27.70 20.16
CA THR A 343 31.82 29.16 20.02
C THR A 343 31.81 29.55 18.53
N THR A 344 31.30 30.74 18.22
CA THR A 344 31.24 31.24 16.83
C THR A 344 32.62 31.37 16.18
N ALA A 345 33.66 31.61 16.97
CA ALA A 345 35.06 31.63 16.52
C ALA A 345 35.55 30.28 15.96
N GLN A 346 34.89 29.17 16.33
CA GLN A 346 35.25 27.82 15.91
C GLN A 346 34.46 27.32 14.68
N GLU A 347 33.82 28.22 13.92
CA GLU A 347 33.05 27.88 12.71
C GLU A 347 31.79 27.06 13.02
N VAL A 348 31.12 27.39 14.13
CA VAL A 348 29.83 26.82 14.55
C VAL A 348 28.84 27.96 14.82
N TYR A 349 27.57 27.77 14.51
CA TYR A 349 26.53 28.79 14.61
C TYR A 349 25.32 28.26 15.39
N PRO A 350 24.52 29.10 16.07
CA PRO A 350 23.22 28.67 16.58
C PRO A 350 22.34 28.09 15.46
N LEU A 351 21.54 27.06 15.76
CA LEU A 351 20.78 26.31 14.75
C LEU A 351 19.99 27.19 13.77
N HIS A 352 19.15 28.08 14.29
CA HIS A 352 18.29 28.97 13.49
C HIS A 352 19.09 30.00 12.67
N LEU A 353 20.13 30.60 13.27
CA LEU A 353 21.03 31.56 12.62
C LEU A 353 22.10 30.94 11.74
N GLY A 354 22.23 29.62 11.69
CA GLY A 354 23.20 28.97 10.83
C GLY A 354 22.51 28.30 9.65
N ALA A 355 21.49 27.49 9.93
CA ALA A 355 20.87 26.64 8.93
C ALA A 355 19.92 27.39 7.99
N LEU A 356 19.34 28.53 8.43
CA LEU A 356 18.35 29.28 7.65
C LEU A 356 18.89 30.58 7.05
N THR A 357 20.17 30.92 7.22
CA THR A 357 20.71 32.22 6.79
C THR A 357 20.62 32.52 5.31
N HIS A 358 20.66 31.46 4.50
CA HIS A 358 20.70 31.55 3.05
C HIS A 358 19.39 31.08 2.40
N THR A 359 18.34 30.91 3.21
CA THR A 359 17.01 30.49 2.76
C THR A 359 16.04 31.67 2.74
N THR A 360 14.86 31.48 2.16
CA THR A 360 13.76 32.47 2.20
C THR A 360 13.26 32.76 3.61
N LEU A 361 13.66 31.95 4.59
CA LEU A 361 13.19 32.05 5.96
C LEU A 361 14.12 32.84 6.87
N ASN A 362 15.26 33.33 6.37
CA ASN A 362 16.26 34.05 7.19
C ASN A 362 15.64 35.20 8.00
N GLU A 363 14.88 36.09 7.35
CA GLU A 363 14.26 37.23 8.02
C GLU A 363 13.22 36.80 9.07
N MET A 364 12.39 35.81 8.75
CA MET A 364 11.37 35.27 9.67
C MET A 364 11.98 34.49 10.83
N ALA A 365 13.19 33.95 10.67
CA ALA A 365 13.89 33.20 11.70
C ALA A 365 14.66 34.10 12.68
N GLN A 366 14.85 35.39 12.37
CA GLN A 366 15.50 36.34 13.29
C GLN A 366 14.60 36.56 14.52
N GLY A 367 15.17 36.40 15.71
CA GLY A 367 14.41 36.51 16.97
C GLY A 367 13.55 35.28 17.30
N GLN A 368 13.59 34.23 16.47
CA GLN A 368 12.84 33.00 16.64
C GLN A 368 13.82 31.84 16.89
N PHE A 369 13.47 30.88 17.75
CA PHE A 369 14.32 29.71 18.08
C PHE A 369 15.69 30.06 18.69
N GLU A 370 15.77 31.07 19.55
CA GLU A 370 16.99 31.54 20.25
C GLU A 370 17.56 30.55 21.29
N SER A 371 17.72 29.29 20.91
CA SER A 371 18.35 28.27 21.73
C SER A 371 19.84 28.50 21.84
N THR A 372 20.36 28.59 23.06
CA THR A 372 21.81 28.65 23.33
C THR A 372 22.46 27.26 23.37
N LYS A 373 21.66 26.20 23.29
CA LYS A 373 22.12 24.80 23.47
C LYS A 373 22.38 24.07 22.16
N ILE A 374 21.79 24.50 21.04
CA ILE A 374 21.89 23.78 19.77
C ILE A 374 22.66 24.59 18.74
N TRP A 375 23.71 23.97 18.23
CA TRP A 375 24.66 24.54 17.31
C TRP A 375 24.74 23.72 16.03
N VAL A 376 25.15 24.34 14.92
CA VAL A 376 25.36 23.74 13.61
C VAL A 376 26.73 24.11 13.08
N THR A 377 27.45 23.16 12.50
CA THR A 377 28.75 23.44 11.89
C THR A 377 28.61 24.22 10.58
N ARG A 378 29.66 24.96 10.22
CA ARG A 378 29.74 25.64 8.92
C ARG A 378 29.50 24.72 7.72
N ASP A 379 30.02 23.49 7.77
CA ASP A 379 29.87 22.50 6.69
C ASP A 379 28.43 21.96 6.57
N PHE A 380 27.72 21.88 7.69
CA PHE A 380 26.29 21.59 7.68
C PHE A 380 25.50 22.69 6.97
N CYS A 381 25.82 23.96 7.25
CA CYS A 381 25.13 25.12 6.68
C CYS A 381 25.45 25.37 5.19
N ARG A 382 26.71 25.21 4.76
CA ARG A 382 27.17 25.60 3.42
C ARG A 382 27.39 24.41 2.51
N THR A 383 26.35 24.03 1.79
CA THR A 383 26.36 22.85 0.89
C THR A 383 26.71 23.19 -0.56
N ILE A 384 26.40 24.40 -1.01
CA ILE A 384 26.53 24.82 -2.42
C ILE A 384 27.33 26.12 -2.58
N LYS A 385 28.05 26.24 -3.70
CA LYS A 385 28.83 27.45 -4.04
C LYS A 385 27.84 28.56 -4.38
N ALA A 386 28.01 29.73 -3.76
CA ALA A 386 27.07 30.84 -3.80
C ALA A 386 26.48 31.09 -5.21
N THR A 387 25.21 30.74 -5.37
CA THR A 387 24.35 31.09 -6.52
C THR A 387 23.39 32.19 -6.07
N HIS A 388 22.94 33.03 -7.01
CA HIS A 388 21.94 34.08 -6.79
C HIS A 388 20.52 33.55 -6.45
N ALA A 389 20.39 32.27 -6.09
CA ALA A 389 19.12 31.59 -5.85
C ALA A 389 18.90 31.31 -4.35
N GLN A 390 17.63 31.27 -3.95
CA GLN A 390 17.17 30.87 -2.62
C GLN A 390 17.62 29.42 -2.34
N GLN A 391 18.28 29.18 -1.20
CA GLN A 391 18.91 27.87 -0.90
C GLN A 391 17.99 26.87 -0.20
N ASP A 392 16.68 27.12 -0.20
CA ASP A 392 15.66 26.32 0.49
C ASP A 392 15.81 24.83 0.20
N GLY A 393 15.88 24.46 -1.08
CA GLY A 393 16.04 23.07 -1.54
C GLY A 393 17.42 22.44 -1.29
N TYR A 394 18.39 23.21 -0.79
CA TYR A 394 19.76 22.75 -0.49
C TYR A 394 20.05 22.69 1.02
N THR A 395 19.05 23.00 1.84
CA THR A 395 19.16 22.99 3.30
C THR A 395 19.15 21.56 3.81
N LYS A 396 20.13 21.20 4.65
CA LYS A 396 20.20 19.86 5.24
C LYS A 396 19.25 19.73 6.42
N THR A 397 18.77 18.50 6.62
CA THR A 397 18.01 18.14 7.82
C THR A 397 18.96 17.64 8.91
N PRO A 398 18.70 17.93 10.20
CA PRO A 398 19.52 17.41 11.30
C PRO A 398 19.48 15.87 11.30
N ARG A 399 20.65 15.24 11.25
CA ARG A 399 20.81 13.78 11.27
C ARG A 399 21.85 13.28 12.24
N TRP A 400 23.00 13.95 12.30
CA TRP A 400 24.10 13.58 13.18
C TRP A 400 24.29 14.66 14.23
N ILE A 401 24.26 14.26 15.50
CA ILE A 401 24.36 15.17 16.64
C ILE A 401 25.54 14.73 17.50
N LEU A 402 26.48 15.65 17.70
CA LEU A 402 27.56 15.51 18.66
C LEU A 402 27.13 16.17 19.98
N VAL A 403 26.99 15.37 21.04
CA VAL A 403 26.63 15.82 22.39
C VAL A 403 27.92 15.94 23.19
N THR A 404 28.20 17.13 23.72
CA THR A 404 29.39 17.36 24.56
C THR A 404 29.28 16.60 25.89
N GLU A 405 30.42 16.35 26.54
CA GLU A 405 30.55 15.48 27.73
C GLU A 405 29.54 15.80 28.85
N ASN A 406 29.24 17.09 29.08
CA ASN A 406 28.32 17.55 30.13
C ASN A 406 26.86 17.68 29.66
N GLU A 407 26.52 17.21 28.45
CA GLU A 407 25.21 17.41 27.79
C GLU A 407 24.76 18.88 27.69
N GLN A 408 25.67 19.83 27.88
CA GLN A 408 25.36 21.27 27.91
C GLN A 408 25.15 21.85 26.52
N SER A 409 25.69 21.22 25.48
CA SER A 409 25.55 21.68 24.10
C SER A 409 25.47 20.51 23.12
N LEU A 410 24.65 20.70 22.10
CA LEU A 410 24.44 19.78 21.00
C LEU A 410 24.92 20.43 19.72
N VAL A 411 25.77 19.74 18.96
CA VAL A 411 26.30 20.24 17.70
C VAL A 411 25.87 19.32 16.57
N ILE A 412 25.04 19.84 15.68
CA ILE A 412 24.62 19.16 14.46
C ILE A 412 25.76 19.29 13.45
N VAL A 413 26.23 18.14 12.99
CA VAL A 413 27.36 18.02 12.06
C VAL A 413 26.88 17.50 10.72
N SER A 414 27.67 17.75 9.67
CA SER A 414 27.36 17.20 8.35
C SER A 414 27.64 15.69 8.28
N ASN A 415 27.09 15.00 7.27
CA ASN A 415 27.43 13.59 7.04
C ASN A 415 28.94 13.36 6.85
N PHE A 416 29.64 14.33 6.23
CA PHE A 416 31.08 14.25 6.00
C PHE A 416 31.86 14.36 7.32
N GLU A 417 31.45 15.30 8.17
CA GLU A 417 32.04 15.46 9.50
C GLU A 417 31.75 14.26 10.41
N ALA A 418 30.55 13.70 10.37
CA ALA A 418 30.19 12.49 11.11
C ALA A 418 31.05 11.29 10.70
N GLU A 419 31.24 11.08 9.40
CA GLU A 419 32.13 10.04 8.85
C GLU A 419 33.59 10.27 9.30
N PHE A 420 34.07 11.52 9.24
CA PHE A 420 35.40 11.86 9.71
C PHE A 420 35.60 11.51 11.20
N VAL A 421 34.63 11.84 12.05
CA VAL A 421 34.68 11.50 13.48
C VAL A 421 34.66 9.99 13.68
N ALA A 422 33.76 9.27 13.00
CA ALA A 422 33.65 7.82 13.09
C ALA A 422 34.94 7.10 12.69
N LYS A 423 35.61 7.57 11.61
CA LYS A 423 36.83 6.96 11.07
C LYS A 423 38.07 7.26 11.92
N ASN A 424 38.23 8.49 12.40
CA ASN A 424 39.46 8.92 13.07
C ASN A 424 39.41 8.77 14.59
N TYR A 425 38.22 8.73 15.19
CA TYR A 425 38.04 8.64 16.64
C TYR A 425 37.09 7.50 17.07
N PRO A 426 37.20 6.28 16.51
CA PRO A 426 36.26 5.19 16.79
C PRO A 426 36.26 4.77 18.27
N ASN A 427 37.41 4.87 18.95
CA ASN A 427 37.58 4.46 20.35
C ASN A 427 37.19 5.55 21.37
N MET A 428 36.85 6.76 20.92
CA MET A 428 36.44 7.87 21.80
C MET A 428 34.92 8.02 21.84
N LEU A 429 34.21 7.58 20.79
CA LEU A 429 32.75 7.62 20.74
C LEU A 429 32.13 6.65 21.75
N GLY A 430 31.59 7.19 22.85
CA GLY A 430 30.87 6.42 23.87
C GLY A 430 31.66 6.07 25.14
N ASN A 431 32.93 6.48 25.23
CA ASN A 431 33.71 6.39 26.48
C ASN A 431 33.45 7.62 27.37
N SER A 432 33.43 7.43 28.69
CA SER A 432 33.33 8.53 29.67
C SER A 432 34.52 9.49 29.47
N GLY A 433 34.26 10.80 29.35
CA GLY A 433 35.30 11.78 29.02
C GLY A 433 35.24 12.37 27.61
N TYR A 434 34.38 11.83 26.74
CA TYR A 434 34.36 12.19 25.33
C TYR A 434 32.93 12.49 24.83
N PRO A 435 32.80 13.32 23.77
CA PRO A 435 31.51 13.62 23.19
C PRO A 435 30.86 12.36 22.57
N ARG A 436 29.54 12.25 22.71
CA ARG A 436 28.74 11.15 22.15
C ARG A 436 28.14 11.57 20.81
N MET A 437 28.14 10.65 19.84
CA MET A 437 27.50 10.88 18.55
C MET A 437 26.16 10.13 18.49
N HIS A 438 25.08 10.87 18.24
CA HIS A 438 23.73 10.36 18.12
C HIS A 438 23.21 10.50 16.69
N ILE A 439 22.45 9.50 16.26
CA ILE A 439 21.66 9.56 15.02
C ILE A 439 20.27 10.05 15.39
N PHE A 440 19.84 11.13 14.74
CA PHE A 440 18.51 11.69 14.87
C PHE A 440 17.76 11.51 13.55
N SER A 441 16.64 10.79 13.59
CA SER A 441 15.84 10.47 12.41
C SER A 441 14.45 11.08 12.55
N PRO A 442 14.24 12.33 12.08
CA PRO A 442 12.95 12.98 12.21
C PRO A 442 11.86 12.28 11.40
N LEU A 443 10.74 11.99 12.07
CA LEU A 443 9.54 11.38 11.48
C LEU A 443 8.48 12.45 11.23
N ARG A 444 8.36 12.90 9.98
CA ARG A 444 7.46 13.99 9.58
C ARG A 444 6.15 13.46 9.01
N ARG A 445 6.19 12.29 8.36
CA ARG A 445 5.04 11.65 7.70
C ARG A 445 4.55 10.44 8.50
N LEU A 446 3.24 10.21 8.50
CA LEU A 446 2.60 9.09 9.22
C LEU A 446 3.12 7.71 8.78
N ARG A 447 3.48 7.54 7.50
CA ARG A 447 3.98 6.30 6.91
C ARG A 447 5.49 6.28 6.65
N GLN A 448 6.25 7.23 7.23
CA GLN A 448 7.70 7.26 7.03
C GLN A 448 8.34 5.99 7.66
N PRO A 449 9.16 5.23 6.90
CA PRO A 449 9.78 4.03 7.42
C PRO A 449 10.66 4.35 8.63
N ARG A 450 10.52 3.55 9.68
CA ARG A 450 11.27 3.72 10.93
C ARG A 450 12.58 2.96 10.85
N TYR A 451 13.68 3.69 10.75
CA TYR A 451 15.00 3.11 10.93
C TYR A 451 15.27 2.97 12.43
N VAL A 452 14.93 1.81 13.01
CA VAL A 452 15.29 1.49 14.40
C VAL A 452 16.69 0.90 14.40
N LEU A 453 17.70 1.72 14.70
CA LEU A 453 19.02 1.24 15.05
C LEU A 453 19.06 1.08 16.57
N THR A 454 19.11 -0.16 17.04
CA THR A 454 19.21 -0.50 18.45
C THR A 454 20.57 -0.08 19.01
N ARG A 455 20.63 1.03 19.76
CA ARG A 455 21.59 1.30 20.86
C ARG A 455 21.18 2.57 21.62
N ASP A 456 21.13 2.43 22.94
CA ASP A 456 20.83 3.42 23.99
C ASP A 456 19.76 4.49 23.71
N LEU A 457 18.58 4.27 24.29
CA LEU A 457 17.42 5.19 24.31
C LEU A 457 17.57 6.34 25.33
N SER A 458 18.72 6.50 25.96
CA SER A 458 18.90 7.45 27.09
C SER A 458 18.98 8.92 26.69
N PHE A 459 19.27 9.21 25.41
CA PHE A 459 19.36 10.59 24.93
C PHE A 459 18.00 11.09 24.43
N GLU A 460 17.43 12.04 25.17
CA GLU A 460 16.24 12.77 24.78
C GLU A 460 16.64 14.10 24.12
N ALA A 461 16.31 14.26 22.83
CA ALA A 461 16.64 15.48 22.12
C ALA A 461 15.82 16.68 22.67
N PRO A 462 16.39 17.89 22.71
CA PRO A 462 15.66 19.07 23.17
C PRO A 462 14.42 19.35 22.32
N ARG A 463 13.40 19.96 22.94
CA ARG A 463 12.13 20.34 22.28
C ARG A 463 12.36 21.19 21.04
N ASP A 464 13.30 22.14 21.12
CA ASP A 464 13.73 23.02 20.04
C ASP A 464 14.16 22.23 18.80
N LEU A 465 14.87 21.11 19.00
CA LEU A 465 15.31 20.24 17.90
C LEU A 465 14.14 19.45 17.31
N HIS A 466 13.24 18.94 18.16
CA HIS A 466 12.03 18.26 17.71
C HIS A 466 11.14 19.18 16.88
N VAL A 467 10.94 20.42 17.32
CA VAL A 467 10.16 21.45 16.62
C VAL A 467 10.86 21.96 15.37
N TYR A 468 12.18 22.10 15.37
CA TYR A 468 12.91 22.51 14.16
C TYR A 468 12.94 21.41 13.11
N ALA A 469 13.12 20.15 13.51
CA ALA A 469 13.30 19.05 12.59
C ALA A 469 12.00 18.32 12.22
N GLY A 470 10.90 18.54 12.95
CA GLY A 470 9.61 17.88 12.72
C GLY A 470 9.53 16.45 13.21
N SER A 471 10.24 16.11 14.28
CA SER A 471 10.27 14.75 14.84
C SER A 471 9.27 14.59 15.99
N ILE A 472 7.99 14.77 15.72
CA ILE A 472 6.97 14.84 16.78
C ILE A 472 6.10 13.62 16.64
N GLN A 473 6.35 12.60 17.45
CA GLN A 473 5.56 11.38 17.43
C GLN A 473 4.83 11.23 18.77
N PRO A 474 3.51 11.03 18.77
CA PRO A 474 2.84 10.55 19.97
C PRO A 474 3.33 9.10 20.22
N ARG A 475 4.04 8.88 21.33
CA ARG A 475 4.09 7.52 21.89
C ARG A 475 2.73 7.25 22.52
N PRO A 476 2.24 6.01 22.58
CA PRO A 476 1.05 5.69 23.37
C PRO A 476 1.22 6.26 24.78
N ASN A 477 0.25 7.04 25.26
CA ASN A 477 0.28 7.77 26.53
C ASN A 477 1.35 8.88 26.68
N SER A 478 1.90 9.45 25.60
CA SER A 478 2.81 10.60 25.73
C SER A 478 2.11 11.94 25.60
N HIS A 479 2.31 12.83 26.59
CA HIS A 479 1.96 14.25 26.53
C HIS A 479 2.85 15.08 25.59
N LEU A 480 3.71 14.43 24.79
CA LEU A 480 4.74 15.10 23.98
C LEU A 480 4.13 16.10 22.97
N PHE A 481 2.99 15.75 22.37
CA PHE A 481 2.32 16.62 21.40
C PHE A 481 1.90 17.96 22.04
N ASP A 482 1.19 17.90 23.17
CA ASP A 482 0.79 19.10 23.91
C ASP A 482 2.00 19.84 24.47
N GLN A 483 3.01 19.13 24.98
CA GLN A 483 4.26 19.75 25.44
C GLN A 483 4.98 20.54 24.34
N MET A 484 4.97 20.06 23.09
CA MET A 484 5.55 20.79 21.95
C MET A 484 4.70 22.01 21.59
N ARG A 485 3.36 21.90 21.62
CA ARG A 485 2.47 23.05 21.43
C ARG A 485 2.72 24.12 22.49
N LEU A 486 2.71 23.73 23.77
CA LEU A 486 2.98 24.61 24.91
C LEU A 486 4.38 25.25 24.83
N TYR A 487 5.39 24.48 24.43
CA TYR A 487 6.74 25.01 24.18
C TYR A 487 6.73 26.08 23.09
N MET A 488 5.97 25.91 22.00
CA MET A 488 5.80 26.93 20.95
C MET A 488 4.92 28.12 21.35
N GLY A 489 4.38 28.14 22.58
CA GLY A 489 3.44 29.17 23.01
C GLY A 489 2.02 28.93 22.49
N LEU A 490 1.74 27.76 21.91
CA LEU A 490 0.43 27.38 21.41
C LEU A 490 -0.38 26.70 22.50
N VAL A 491 -1.67 27.02 22.52
CA VAL A 491 -2.62 26.35 23.41
C VAL A 491 -2.82 24.89 22.95
N PRO A 492 -3.05 23.92 23.87
CA PRO A 492 -3.39 22.53 23.52
C PRO A 492 -4.50 22.40 22.46
N HIS A 493 -4.56 21.27 21.76
CA HIS A 493 -5.50 21.14 20.64
C HIS A 493 -6.97 21.05 21.08
N ASN A 494 -7.24 20.45 22.25
CA ASN A 494 -8.59 20.07 22.69
C ASN A 494 -9.30 21.10 23.58
N ILE A 495 -8.86 22.35 23.60
CA ILE A 495 -9.43 23.40 24.45
C ILE A 495 -10.30 24.36 23.65
N ASP A 496 -11.41 24.72 24.27
CA ASP A 496 -12.36 25.69 23.74
C ASP A 496 -11.77 27.10 23.79
N ARG A 497 -11.25 27.58 22.64
CA ARG A 497 -10.61 28.90 22.49
C ARG A 497 -11.59 30.06 22.69
N SER A 498 -12.92 29.83 22.67
CA SER A 498 -13.90 30.91 22.76
C SER A 498 -13.83 31.66 24.10
N ARG A 499 -13.47 30.97 25.19
CA ARG A 499 -13.43 31.53 26.55
C ARG A 499 -12.44 32.68 26.70
N CYS A 500 -11.28 32.60 26.03
CA CYS A 500 -10.24 33.63 26.08
C CYS A 500 -9.80 34.04 24.66
N SER A 501 -10.78 34.20 23.76
CA SER A 501 -10.60 34.54 22.34
C SER A 501 -9.92 35.90 22.06
N LEU A 502 -9.92 36.81 23.04
CA LEU A 502 -9.19 38.10 22.94
C LEU A 502 -7.71 37.97 23.35
N LEU A 503 -7.33 36.86 24.00
CA LEU A 503 -5.99 36.61 24.55
C LEU A 503 -5.20 35.56 23.74
N ILE A 504 -5.89 34.83 22.86
CA ILE A 504 -5.35 33.76 22.04
C ILE A 504 -5.46 34.18 20.58
N GLU A 505 -4.35 34.16 19.85
CA GLU A 505 -4.31 34.47 18.42
C GLU A 505 -5.04 33.39 17.59
N ARG A 506 -5.32 33.68 16.32
CA ARG A 506 -6.10 32.78 15.44
C ARG A 506 -5.46 31.41 15.26
N ASP A 507 -4.13 31.36 15.21
CA ASP A 507 -3.33 30.14 15.13
C ASP A 507 -3.15 29.41 16.46
N GLY A 508 -3.74 29.94 17.54
CA GLY A 508 -3.67 29.38 18.87
C GLY A 508 -2.46 29.84 19.68
N PHE A 509 -1.67 30.82 19.20
CA PHE A 509 -0.55 31.39 19.95
C PHE A 509 -1.02 32.30 21.10
N VAL A 510 -0.29 32.26 22.21
CA VAL A 510 -0.52 33.12 23.38
C VAL A 510 0.66 34.08 23.57
N PRO A 511 0.46 35.39 23.32
CA PRO A 511 1.48 36.40 23.54
C PRO A 511 2.03 36.36 24.98
N PRO A 512 3.32 36.66 25.21
CA PRO A 512 3.93 36.60 26.55
C PRO A 512 3.16 37.38 27.64
N SER A 513 2.56 38.52 27.29
CA SER A 513 1.75 39.35 28.19
C SER A 513 0.45 38.67 28.64
N ALA A 514 -0.12 37.80 27.81
CA ALA A 514 -1.41 37.15 28.04
C ALA A 514 -1.31 35.75 28.69
N ARG A 515 -0.10 35.16 28.76
CA ARG A 515 0.10 33.78 29.23
C ARG A 515 -0.47 33.50 30.62
N ARG A 516 -0.20 34.38 31.59
CA ARG A 516 -0.71 34.22 32.96
C ARG A 516 -2.22 34.22 33.03
N GLU A 517 -2.86 35.10 32.25
CA GLU A 517 -4.31 35.24 32.22
C GLU A 517 -4.96 34.02 31.56
N VAL A 518 -4.39 33.53 30.45
CA VAL A 518 -4.86 32.29 29.80
C VAL A 518 -4.71 31.07 30.72
N VAL A 519 -3.57 30.93 31.43
CA VAL A 519 -3.40 29.86 32.42
C VAL A 519 -4.46 29.93 33.52
N GLN A 520 -4.84 31.14 33.94
CA GLN A 520 -5.91 31.34 34.93
C GLN A 520 -7.31 31.10 34.37
N CYS A 521 -7.56 31.35 33.08
CA CYS A 521 -8.82 31.05 32.39
C CYS A 521 -9.15 29.55 32.40
N TYR A 522 -8.12 28.70 32.29
CA TYR A 522 -8.27 27.25 32.15
C TYR A 522 -7.46 26.52 33.23
N ARG A 523 -7.92 26.61 34.48
CA ARG A 523 -7.22 25.99 35.63
C ARG A 523 -7.23 24.47 35.60
N GLU A 524 -8.14 23.90 34.81
CA GLU A 524 -8.30 22.46 34.61
C GLU A 524 -7.25 21.85 33.66
N VAL A 525 -6.48 22.66 32.95
CA VAL A 525 -5.51 22.21 31.95
C VAL A 525 -4.10 22.17 32.55
N ASP A 526 -3.37 21.09 32.30
CA ASP A 526 -1.93 21.05 32.58
C ASP A 526 -1.17 21.86 31.52
N TRP A 527 -0.81 23.09 31.88
CA TRP A 527 -0.11 24.02 31.00
C TRP A 527 1.37 23.73 30.84
N GLY A 528 1.94 22.73 31.54
CA GLY A 528 3.23 22.10 31.22
C GLY A 528 4.43 23.01 30.97
N GLY A 529 4.37 24.29 31.40
CA GLY A 529 5.37 25.32 31.13
C GLY A 529 5.08 26.31 29.98
N LEU A 530 3.83 26.60 29.60
CA LEU A 530 3.49 27.67 28.62
C LEU A 530 4.20 29.00 28.93
N GLU A 531 4.26 29.38 30.22
CA GLU A 531 4.94 30.60 30.67
C GLU A 531 6.44 30.62 30.31
N ASN A 532 7.06 29.43 30.21
CA ASN A 532 8.47 29.24 29.87
C ASN A 532 8.72 29.10 28.35
N SER A 533 7.70 29.29 27.52
CA SER A 533 7.89 29.27 26.07
C SER A 533 8.89 30.36 25.64
N PRO A 534 9.93 30.02 24.84
CA PRO A 534 10.96 30.97 24.43
C PRO A 534 10.51 31.93 23.31
N PHE A 535 9.29 31.77 22.78
CA PHE A 535 8.81 32.54 21.63
C PHE A 535 8.13 33.83 22.07
N SER A 536 8.57 34.98 21.54
CA SER A 536 7.89 36.27 21.75
C SER A 536 6.74 36.52 20.78
N GLU A 537 6.82 35.92 19.59
CA GLU A 537 5.81 35.99 18.51
C GLU A 537 5.53 34.58 17.98
N SER A 538 4.39 34.37 17.31
CA SER A 538 3.97 33.05 16.84
C SER A 538 4.98 32.42 15.86
N PRO A 539 5.52 31.21 16.16
CA PRO A 539 6.41 30.50 15.24
C PRO A 539 5.64 29.78 14.12
N VAL A 540 4.30 29.77 14.14
CA VAL A 540 3.47 28.92 13.26
C VAL A 540 3.74 29.20 11.80
N ARG A 541 3.77 30.48 11.40
CA ARG A 541 4.01 30.86 9.99
C ARG A 541 5.39 30.46 9.51
N LEU A 542 6.42 30.64 10.35
CA LEU A 542 7.79 30.22 10.05
C LEU A 542 7.85 28.70 9.88
N LEU A 543 7.23 27.96 10.79
CA LEU A 543 7.22 26.50 10.78
C LEU A 543 6.43 25.93 9.60
N ILE A 544 5.27 26.48 9.26
CA ILE A 544 4.51 26.09 8.06
C ILE A 544 5.42 26.18 6.83
N LYS A 545 6.11 27.33 6.63
CA LYS A 545 7.01 27.51 5.50
C LYS A 545 8.27 26.62 5.56
N LEU A 546 8.81 26.38 6.75
CA LEU A 546 9.94 25.45 6.95
C LEU A 546 9.54 24.03 6.52
N TYR A 547 8.39 23.56 6.98
CA TYR A 547 7.87 22.24 6.66
C TYR A 547 7.47 22.09 5.20
N SER A 548 6.79 23.08 4.62
CA SER A 548 6.34 23.06 3.23
C SER A 548 7.51 23.21 2.26
N ASN A 549 8.32 24.26 2.39
CA ASN A 549 9.26 24.70 1.35
C ASN A 549 10.63 24.03 1.49
N ILE A 550 11.11 23.83 2.72
CA ILE A 550 12.46 23.29 2.96
C ILE A 550 12.41 21.77 3.17
N TYR A 551 11.44 21.26 3.92
CA TYR A 551 11.31 19.81 4.17
C TYR A 551 10.41 19.08 3.18
N GLY A 552 9.79 19.80 2.23
CA GLY A 552 9.07 19.19 1.11
C GLY A 552 7.80 18.46 1.51
N LEU A 553 7.09 18.94 2.54
CA LEU A 553 5.76 18.42 2.87
C LEU A 553 4.68 18.95 1.92
N GLY A 554 4.83 20.16 1.36
CA GLY A 554 3.87 20.70 0.37
C GLY A 554 2.41 20.50 0.78
N GLU A 555 1.63 19.83 -0.08
CA GLU A 555 0.23 19.48 0.14
C GLU A 555 -0.01 18.45 1.24
N GLU A 556 0.99 17.63 1.57
CA GLU A 556 0.91 16.67 2.69
C GLU A 556 0.98 17.35 4.05
N LEU A 557 1.31 18.66 4.11
CA LEU A 557 1.49 19.36 5.37
C LEU A 557 0.25 19.22 6.26
N GLU A 558 -0.95 19.49 5.74
CA GLU A 558 -2.20 19.46 6.52
C GLU A 558 -2.50 18.09 7.13
N THR A 559 -2.16 17.01 6.42
CA THR A 559 -2.40 15.63 6.87
C THR A 559 -1.25 15.06 7.71
N SER A 560 -0.08 15.70 7.67
CA SER A 560 1.12 15.30 8.42
C SER A 560 0.98 15.52 9.93
N ILE A 561 1.86 14.86 10.70
CA ILE A 561 1.84 14.99 12.18
C ILE A 561 2.21 16.43 12.59
N VAL A 562 3.15 17.04 11.86
CA VAL A 562 3.56 18.43 12.10
C VAL A 562 2.48 19.44 11.68
N GLY A 563 1.69 19.17 10.65
CA GLY A 563 0.55 20.03 10.30
C GLY A 563 -0.55 20.00 11.35
N LYS A 564 -0.87 18.82 11.87
CA LYS A 564 -1.80 18.68 13.02
C LYS A 564 -1.28 19.44 14.24
N LEU A 565 0.03 19.37 14.52
CA LEU A 565 0.66 20.14 15.60
C LEU A 565 0.50 21.64 15.42
N LEU A 566 0.57 22.15 14.20
CA LEU A 566 0.45 23.59 13.91
C LEU A 566 -0.99 24.05 13.73
N GLY A 567 -1.97 23.14 13.70
CA GLY A 567 -3.35 23.47 13.34
C GLY A 567 -3.49 23.91 11.88
N ALA A 568 -2.63 23.43 10.98
CA ALA A 568 -2.56 23.90 9.59
C ALA A 568 -3.89 23.74 8.83
N ALA A 569 -4.65 22.67 9.10
CA ALA A 569 -5.98 22.44 8.50
C ALA A 569 -7.05 23.45 8.98
N GLU A 570 -6.89 24.05 10.15
CA GLU A 570 -7.79 25.08 10.69
C GLU A 570 -7.45 26.48 10.15
N LEU A 571 -6.24 26.64 9.61
CA LEU A 571 -5.66 27.90 9.16
C LEU A 571 -5.84 28.17 7.65
N GLY A 572 -6.71 27.41 6.98
CA GLY A 572 -6.92 27.41 5.53
C GLY A 572 -6.79 28.80 4.88
N GLY A 573 -5.71 28.98 4.12
CA GLY A 573 -5.39 30.20 3.38
C GLY A 573 -4.29 31.06 4.04
N TYR A 574 -3.03 30.75 3.72
CA TYR A 574 -1.89 31.67 3.88
C TYR A 574 -0.93 31.60 2.70
#